data_AF-A0A0G1R112-F1
#
_entry.id   AF-A0A0G1R112-F1
#
_cell.length_a   1.000
_cell.length_b   1.000
_cell.length_c   1.000
_cell.angle_alpha   90.00
_cell.angle_beta   90.00
_cell.angle_gamma   90.00
#
_symmetry.space_group_name_H-M   'P 1'
#
loop_
_entity.id
_entity.type
_entity.pdbx_description
1 polymer ?
#
loop_
_entity_poly.entity_id
_entity_poly.type
_entity_poly.pdbx_seq_one_letter_code
_entity_poly.pdbx_strand_id
1 'polypeptide(L)'
;METGWYSKLWARGSESFAGISPSDFLALVRPKCKQIITEDSLRALLSQKKKLRVKLGTDVTGADLHLGHAVPLMLLRLFQRAGHEVHFIVGDFTGKIGDPSGRMDRRLEQSDAEIRKNMKTYTAQISPLLDIKKAKIHKNSTWLSKMPLGEFLRIVGSASFGAVAQREDFRMRFKTGSPVGFLLKRSA
;
A
#
# COMPACT_ATOMS: atom_id res chain seq x y z
N MET A 1 5.30 -0.11 -39.07
CA MET A 1 4.57 -0.99 -38.13
C MET A 1 3.37 -0.22 -37.63
N GLU A 2 2.18 -0.56 -38.13
CA GLU A 2 0.96 0.17 -37.85
C GLU A 2 0.57 0.03 -36.37
N THR A 3 0.30 1.17 -35.75
CA THR A 3 -0.14 1.30 -34.36
C THR A 3 -1.58 0.81 -34.24
N GLY A 4 -1.75 -0.48 -33.94
CA GLY A 4 -3.06 -1.09 -33.70
C GLY A 4 -3.90 -0.34 -32.66
N TRP A 5 -5.21 -0.57 -32.65
CA TRP A 5 -6.20 0.07 -31.76
C TRP A 5 -5.81 0.08 -30.27
N TYR A 6 -5.03 -0.91 -29.83
CA TYR A 6 -4.49 -0.99 -28.47
C TYR A 6 -3.55 0.17 -28.10
N SER A 7 -2.84 0.74 -29.07
CA SER A 7 -1.97 1.91 -28.86
C SER A 7 -2.76 3.14 -28.38
N LYS A 8 -3.99 3.32 -28.89
CA LYS A 8 -4.91 4.39 -28.46
C LYS A 8 -5.48 4.15 -27.06
N LEU A 9 -5.69 2.88 -26.68
CA LEU A 9 -6.07 2.50 -25.31
C LEU A 9 -4.98 2.88 -24.30
N TRP A 10 -3.71 2.65 -24.63
CA TRP A 10 -2.58 3.04 -23.78
C TRP A 10 -2.29 4.55 -23.82
N ALA A 11 -2.58 5.24 -24.94
CA ALA A 11 -2.47 6.69 -25.04
C ALA A 11 -3.41 7.43 -24.06
N ARG A 12 -4.58 6.86 -23.73
CA ARG A 12 -5.46 7.38 -22.66
C ARG A 12 -4.90 7.18 -21.25
N GLY A 13 -3.89 6.32 -21.07
CA GLY A 13 -3.21 6.09 -19.79
C GLY A 13 -2.19 7.18 -19.41
N SER A 14 -1.78 8.02 -20.36
CA SER A 14 -0.83 9.13 -20.17
C SER A 14 -1.49 10.51 -20.14
N GLU A 15 -2.79 10.61 -20.44
CA GLU A 15 -3.53 11.87 -20.43
C GLU A 15 -3.57 12.49 -19.03
N SER A 16 -3.25 13.78 -18.94
CA SER A 16 -3.26 14.53 -17.69
C SER A 16 -4.69 14.79 -17.22
N PHE A 17 -4.91 14.69 -15.91
CA PHE A 17 -6.13 15.16 -15.25
C PHE A 17 -5.87 16.45 -14.47
N ALA A 18 -4.83 17.20 -14.82
CA ALA A 18 -4.57 18.50 -14.21
C ALA A 18 -5.81 19.40 -14.37
N GLY A 19 -6.31 19.94 -13.25
CA GLY A 19 -7.48 20.82 -13.24
C GLY A 19 -8.83 20.10 -13.28
N ILE A 20 -8.88 18.77 -13.21
CA ILE A 20 -10.13 18.02 -13.05
C ILE A 20 -10.92 18.53 -11.83
N SER A 21 -12.24 18.65 -11.96
CA SER A 21 -13.08 19.08 -10.85
C SER A 21 -13.06 18.02 -9.73
N PRO A 22 -13.18 18.40 -8.43
CA PRO A 22 -13.25 17.44 -7.34
C PRO A 22 -14.37 16.41 -7.50
N SER A 23 -15.52 16.81 -8.05
CA SER A 23 -16.65 15.90 -8.32
C SER A 23 -16.31 14.86 -9.38
N ASP A 24 -15.68 15.26 -10.48
CA ASP A 24 -15.34 14.35 -11.58
C ASP A 24 -14.22 13.40 -11.15
N PHE A 25 -13.23 13.90 -10.40
CA PHE A 25 -12.18 13.06 -9.86
C PHE A 25 -12.72 12.01 -8.90
N LEU A 26 -13.64 12.39 -8.01
CA LEU A 26 -14.30 11.43 -7.12
C LEU A 26 -15.14 10.41 -7.89
N ALA A 27 -15.79 10.81 -8.99
CA ALA A 27 -16.51 9.87 -9.87
C ALA A 27 -15.57 8.83 -10.52
N LEU A 28 -14.30 9.16 -10.78
CA LEU A 28 -13.29 8.21 -11.28
C LEU A 28 -12.76 7.26 -10.20
N VAL A 29 -12.66 7.75 -8.95
CA VAL A 29 -12.11 7.04 -7.80
C VAL A 29 -13.12 6.06 -7.20
N ARG A 30 -14.35 6.51 -6.94
CA ARG A 30 -15.40 5.74 -6.23
C ARG A 30 -15.59 4.31 -6.77
N PRO A 31 -15.71 4.06 -8.09
CA PRO A 31 -15.93 2.69 -8.59
C PRO A 31 -14.78 1.72 -8.34
N LYS A 32 -13.59 2.22 -7.96
CA LYS A 32 -12.38 1.42 -7.69
C LYS A 32 -12.17 1.18 -6.20
N CYS A 33 -13.05 1.72 -5.35
CA CYS A 33 -12.95 1.63 -3.91
C CYS A 33 -14.11 0.79 -3.36
N LYS A 34 -13.80 -0.17 -2.50
CA LYS A 34 -14.83 -0.85 -1.70
C LYS A 34 -15.49 0.11 -0.71
N GLN A 35 -14.71 1.02 -0.14
CA GLN A 35 -15.15 2.00 0.85
C GLN A 35 -14.23 3.23 0.83
N ILE A 36 -14.80 4.40 1.14
CA ILE A 36 -14.06 5.65 1.40
C ILE A 36 -14.51 6.16 2.77
N ILE A 37 -13.59 6.25 3.73
CA ILE A 37 -13.93 6.54 5.14
C ILE A 37 -14.34 8.01 5.35
N THR A 38 -13.64 8.94 4.72
CA THR A 38 -13.87 10.39 4.86
C THR A 38 -13.89 11.07 3.50
N GLU A 39 -14.93 10.79 2.70
CA GLU A 39 -15.03 11.31 1.35
C GLU A 39 -15.15 12.85 1.32
N ASP A 40 -15.90 13.44 2.24
CA ASP A 40 -16.06 14.90 2.32
C ASP A 40 -14.73 15.60 2.62
N SER A 41 -13.91 15.01 3.50
CA SER A 41 -12.55 15.51 3.76
C SER A 41 -11.68 15.42 2.51
N LEU A 42 -11.77 14.34 1.73
CA LEU A 42 -11.07 14.21 0.46
C LEU A 42 -11.55 15.27 -0.55
N ARG A 43 -12.86 15.49 -0.66
CA ARG A 43 -13.45 16.53 -1.51
C ARG A 43 -12.93 17.91 -1.14
N ALA A 44 -12.95 18.26 0.15
CA ALA A 44 -12.47 19.54 0.65
C ALA A 44 -10.98 19.75 0.34
N LEU A 45 -10.15 18.71 0.52
CA LEU A 45 -8.72 18.74 0.20
C LEU A 45 -8.47 18.94 -1.31
N LEU A 46 -9.25 18.29 -2.16
CA LEU A 46 -9.19 18.46 -3.62
C LEU A 46 -9.60 19.88 -4.04
N SER A 47 -10.66 20.44 -3.45
CA SER A 47 -11.13 21.81 -3.72
C SER A 47 -10.10 22.87 -3.36
N GLN A 48 -9.27 22.64 -2.34
CA GLN A 48 -8.18 23.54 -1.94
C GLN A 48 -7.02 23.56 -2.96
N LYS A 49 -7.08 22.78 -4.05
CA LYS A 49 -6.01 22.64 -5.06
C LYS A 49 -4.65 22.28 -4.45
N LYS A 50 -4.65 21.66 -3.27
CA LYS A 50 -3.43 21.21 -2.59
C LYS A 50 -2.91 19.93 -3.22
N LYS A 51 -1.60 19.84 -3.39
CA LYS A 51 -0.93 18.63 -3.84
C LYS A 51 -0.96 17.57 -2.73
N LEU A 52 -1.86 16.59 -2.85
CA LEU A 52 -1.98 15.49 -1.90
C LEU A 52 -0.76 14.56 -1.96
N ARG A 53 -0.40 14.00 -0.80
CA ARG A 53 0.57 12.91 -0.67
C ARG A 53 -0.21 11.61 -0.47
N VAL A 54 -0.24 10.77 -1.49
CA VAL A 54 -1.03 9.53 -1.53
C VAL A 54 -0.11 8.35 -1.30
N LYS A 55 -0.35 7.59 -0.23
CA LYS A 55 0.50 6.49 0.19
C LYS A 55 -0.11 5.13 -0.20
N LEU A 56 0.74 4.24 -0.71
CA LEU A 56 0.46 2.79 -0.72
C LEU A 56 1.64 2.07 -0.08
N GLY A 57 1.35 1.26 0.95
CA GLY A 57 2.33 0.34 1.52
C GLY A 57 2.19 -1.04 0.90
N THR A 58 3.31 -1.70 0.62
CA THR A 58 3.33 -3.11 0.20
C THR A 58 4.43 -3.85 0.92
N ASP A 59 4.17 -5.11 1.27
CA ASP A 59 5.22 -6.05 1.65
C ASP A 59 5.69 -6.78 0.39
N VAL A 60 7.00 -6.88 0.19
CA VAL A 60 7.58 -7.45 -1.04
C VAL A 60 7.98 -8.90 -0.77
N THR A 61 6.99 -9.68 -0.37
CA THR A 61 7.17 -11.06 0.13
C THR A 61 7.38 -12.09 -0.98
N GLY A 62 7.18 -11.72 -2.24
CA GLY A 62 7.38 -12.58 -3.40
C GLY A 62 7.87 -11.79 -4.61
N ALA A 63 8.36 -12.51 -5.63
CA ALA A 63 8.88 -11.90 -6.85
C ALA A 63 7.75 -11.37 -7.76
N ASP A 64 6.54 -11.91 -7.64
CA ASP A 64 5.45 -11.66 -8.57
C ASP A 64 4.26 -10.93 -7.95
N LEU A 65 3.80 -9.93 -8.69
CA LEU A 65 2.61 -9.16 -8.42
C LEU A 65 1.40 -9.90 -9.00
N HIS A 66 0.53 -10.43 -8.15
CA HIS A 66 -0.75 -10.93 -8.63
C HIS A 66 -1.68 -9.76 -9.03
N LEU A 67 -2.64 -10.04 -9.92
CA LEU A 67 -3.59 -9.07 -10.47
C LEU A 67 -4.35 -8.26 -9.40
N GLY A 68 -4.56 -8.82 -8.20
CA GLY A 68 -5.17 -8.10 -7.07
C GLY A 68 -4.48 -6.78 -6.68
N HIS A 69 -3.19 -6.60 -6.99
CA HIS A 69 -2.49 -5.33 -6.72
C HIS A 69 -2.67 -4.28 -7.83
N ALA A 70 -3.19 -4.67 -9.00
CA ALA A 70 -3.35 -3.77 -10.13
C ALA A 70 -4.35 -2.64 -9.80
N VAL A 71 -5.44 -2.93 -9.10
CA VAL A 71 -6.47 -1.93 -8.77
C VAL A 71 -5.92 -0.80 -7.89
N PRO A 72 -5.23 -1.07 -6.76
CA PRO A 72 -4.55 -0.01 -6.00
C PRO A 72 -3.54 0.80 -6.81
N LEU A 73 -2.76 0.16 -7.68
CA LEU A 73 -1.77 0.85 -8.53
C LEU A 73 -2.43 1.75 -9.58
N MET A 74 -3.52 1.28 -10.21
CA MET A 74 -4.32 2.08 -11.11
C MET A 74 -4.95 3.28 -10.40
N LEU A 75 -5.35 3.12 -9.14
CA LEU A 75 -5.86 4.23 -8.33
C LEU A 75 -4.78 5.28 -8.09
N LEU A 76 -3.57 4.86 -7.69
CA LEU A 76 -2.42 5.76 -7.56
C LEU A 76 -2.10 6.49 -8.85
N ARG A 77 -2.24 5.82 -10.01
CA ARG A 77 -2.05 6.44 -11.31
C ARG A 77 -3.06 7.55 -11.59
N LEU A 78 -4.32 7.41 -11.17
CA LEU A 78 -5.30 8.50 -11.26
C LEU A 78 -4.83 9.72 -10.46
N PHE A 79 -4.33 9.51 -9.25
CA PHE A 79 -3.78 10.59 -8.42
C PHE A 79 -2.54 11.25 -9.07
N GLN A 80 -1.62 10.48 -9.67
CA GLN A 80 -0.50 11.05 -10.43
C GLN A 80 -0.97 11.91 -11.60
N ARG A 81 -1.97 11.44 -12.34
CA ARG A 81 -2.54 12.16 -13.49
C ARG A 81 -3.24 13.45 -13.05
N ALA A 82 -3.85 13.47 -11.87
CA ALA A 82 -4.41 14.68 -11.26
C ALA A 82 -3.35 15.61 -10.63
N GLY A 83 -2.06 15.27 -10.74
CA GLY A 83 -0.95 16.12 -10.28
C GLY A 83 -0.51 15.89 -8.83
N HIS A 84 -1.03 14.87 -8.16
CA HIS A 84 -0.68 14.53 -6.78
C HIS A 84 0.63 13.72 -6.67
N GLU A 85 1.21 13.69 -5.48
CA GLU A 85 2.42 12.92 -5.18
C GLU A 85 2.09 11.54 -4.67
N VAL A 86 2.61 10.51 -5.34
CA VAL A 86 2.50 9.12 -4.88
C VAL A 86 3.73 8.77 -4.06
N HIS A 87 3.48 8.27 -2.86
CA HIS A 87 4.47 7.73 -1.93
C HIS A 87 4.29 6.22 -1.84
N PHE A 88 5.22 5.49 -2.45
CA PHE A 88 5.21 4.05 -2.43
C PHE A 88 6.10 3.55 -1.29
N ILE A 89 5.54 2.85 -0.30
CA ILE A 89 6.28 2.40 0.89
C ILE A 89 6.51 0.90 0.79
N VAL A 90 7.78 0.54 0.72
CA VAL A 90 8.28 -0.83 0.77
C VAL A 90 8.40 -1.26 2.23
N GLY A 91 7.68 -2.31 2.58
CA GLY A 91 7.70 -2.95 3.88
C GLY A 91 8.92 -3.83 4.12
N ASP A 92 10.13 -3.29 4.03
CA ASP A 92 11.37 -4.07 4.18
C ASP A 92 11.69 -4.41 5.64
N PHE A 93 11.25 -3.61 6.61
CA PHE A 93 11.34 -3.93 8.03
C PHE A 93 10.18 -4.82 8.48
N THR A 94 8.95 -4.51 8.05
CA THR A 94 7.76 -5.30 8.38
C THR A 94 7.79 -6.68 7.73
N GLY A 95 8.32 -6.79 6.51
CA GLY A 95 8.52 -8.07 5.82
C GLY A 95 9.50 -9.00 6.54
N LYS A 96 10.51 -8.46 7.23
CA LYS A 96 11.44 -9.25 8.07
C LYS A 96 10.76 -9.82 9.31
N ILE A 97 9.86 -9.06 9.93
CA ILE A 97 9.12 -9.48 11.14
C ILE A 97 7.98 -10.43 10.77
N GLY A 98 7.38 -10.24 9.59
CA GLY A 98 6.17 -10.93 9.13
C GLY A 98 4.88 -10.19 9.53
N ASP A 99 3.84 -10.27 8.69
CA ASP A 99 2.49 -9.80 9.01
C ASP A 99 1.57 -11.02 9.20
N PRO A 100 0.86 -11.17 10.34
CA PRO A 100 -0.08 -12.26 10.57
C PRO A 100 -1.39 -12.14 9.76
N SER A 101 -1.63 -11.03 9.06
CA SER A 101 -2.90 -10.76 8.40
C SER A 101 -3.29 -11.85 7.38
N GLY A 102 -4.43 -12.51 7.63
CA GLY A 102 -5.11 -13.40 6.69
C GLY A 102 -4.44 -14.74 6.37
N ARG A 103 -3.32 -15.11 7.00
CA ARG A 103 -2.67 -16.42 6.80
C ARG A 103 -2.57 -17.21 8.11
N MET A 104 -2.86 -18.51 8.01
CA MET A 104 -2.76 -19.45 9.13
C MET A 104 -1.31 -19.90 9.37
N ASP A 105 -0.53 -20.04 8.30
CA ASP A 105 0.88 -20.45 8.35
C ASP A 105 1.85 -19.29 8.57
N ARG A 106 2.99 -19.59 9.21
CA ARG A 106 4.08 -18.64 9.48
C ARG A 106 4.76 -18.22 8.17
N ARG A 107 5.02 -16.92 8.00
CA ARG A 107 5.88 -16.42 6.91
C ARG A 107 7.35 -16.68 7.24
N LEU A 108 8.13 -17.10 6.25
CA LEU A 108 9.60 -17.16 6.34
C LEU A 108 10.16 -15.73 6.33
N GLU A 109 11.09 -15.43 7.22
CA GLU A 109 11.80 -14.15 7.28
C GLU A 109 12.59 -13.95 5.97
N GLN A 110 12.55 -12.75 5.39
CA GLN A 110 13.27 -12.44 4.15
C GLN A 110 14.60 -11.74 4.43
N SER A 111 15.66 -12.18 3.76
CA SER A 111 16.96 -11.48 3.79
C SER A 111 16.92 -10.17 3.01
N ASP A 112 17.82 -9.23 3.33
CA ASP A 112 17.95 -7.98 2.57
C ASP A 112 18.30 -8.21 1.09
N ALA A 113 19.01 -9.31 0.79
CA ALA A 113 19.35 -9.68 -0.58
C ALA A 113 18.09 -10.09 -1.37
N GLU A 114 17.22 -10.89 -0.76
CA GLU A 114 15.95 -11.30 -1.37
C GLU A 114 14.99 -10.13 -1.55
N ILE A 115 14.87 -9.26 -0.54
CA ILE A 115 14.03 -8.05 -0.65
C ILE A 115 14.52 -7.18 -1.81
N ARG A 116 15.84 -6.98 -1.94
CA ARG A 116 16.41 -6.23 -3.08
C ARG A 116 16.13 -6.90 -4.42
N LYS A 117 16.25 -8.23 -4.50
CA LYS A 117 15.96 -9.01 -5.71
C LYS A 117 14.49 -8.87 -6.11
N ASN A 118 13.58 -9.11 -5.17
CA ASN A 118 12.13 -9.03 -5.41
C ASN A 118 11.71 -7.61 -5.79
N MET A 119 12.32 -6.58 -5.17
CA MET A 119 12.05 -5.18 -5.53
C MET A 119 12.37 -4.83 -6.97
N LYS A 120 13.42 -5.42 -7.57
CA LYS A 120 13.76 -5.19 -8.98
C LYS A 120 12.63 -5.70 -9.89
N THR A 121 12.21 -6.95 -9.68
CA THR A 121 11.12 -7.56 -10.46
C THR A 121 9.81 -6.84 -10.23
N TYR A 122 9.49 -6.54 -8.97
CA TYR A 122 8.28 -5.80 -8.58
C TYR A 122 8.19 -4.46 -9.30
N THR A 123 9.28 -3.67 -9.29
CA THR A 123 9.33 -2.35 -9.96
C THR A 123 9.11 -2.47 -11.46
N ALA A 124 9.68 -3.48 -12.11
CA ALA A 124 9.46 -3.74 -13.53
C ALA A 124 7.99 -4.07 -13.82
N GLN A 125 7.38 -4.94 -13.02
CA GLN A 125 5.99 -5.36 -13.18
C GLN A 125 4.97 -4.22 -12.98
N ILE A 126 5.22 -3.29 -12.05
CA ILE A 126 4.30 -2.18 -11.78
C ILE A 126 4.46 -0.99 -12.75
N SER A 127 5.57 -0.93 -13.48
CA SER A 127 5.90 0.19 -14.37
C SER A 127 4.85 0.52 -15.46
N PRO A 128 4.07 -0.45 -16.01
CA PRO A 128 3.00 -0.13 -16.95
C PRO A 128 1.79 0.52 -16.27
N LEU A 129 1.60 0.29 -14.97
CA LEU A 129 0.43 0.74 -14.22
C LEU A 129 0.69 2.07 -13.50
N LEU A 130 1.93 2.30 -13.06
CA LEU A 130 2.34 3.46 -12.28
C LEU A 130 3.61 4.07 -12.85
N ASP A 131 3.66 5.39 -12.99
CA ASP A 131 4.89 6.07 -13.40
C ASP A 131 5.83 6.17 -12.20
N ILE A 132 6.74 5.19 -12.13
CA ILE A 132 7.69 5.04 -11.04
C ILE A 132 8.65 6.21 -10.95
N LYS A 133 8.97 6.87 -12.08
CA LYS A 133 9.87 8.03 -12.10
C LYS A 133 9.26 9.22 -11.37
N LYS A 134 7.93 9.33 -11.35
CA LYS A 134 7.17 10.36 -10.60
C LYS A 134 6.78 9.93 -9.19
N ALA A 135 7.00 8.67 -8.81
CA ALA A 135 6.67 8.16 -7.48
C ALA A 135 7.87 8.30 -6.53
N LYS A 136 7.61 8.63 -5.27
CA LYS A 136 8.61 8.64 -4.20
C LYS A 136 8.60 7.27 -3.53
N ILE A 137 9.64 6.47 -3.75
CA ILE A 137 9.79 5.14 -3.12
C ILE A 137 10.50 5.29 -1.78
N HIS A 138 9.90 4.74 -0.73
CA HIS A 138 10.41 4.75 0.64
C HIS A 138 10.58 3.33 1.15
N LYS A 139 11.55 3.12 2.03
CA LYS A 139 11.71 1.87 2.80
C LYS A 139 11.31 2.13 4.25
N ASN A 140 10.40 1.34 4.80
CA ASN A 140 9.94 1.58 6.17
C ASN A 140 11.00 1.31 7.24
N SER A 141 12.04 0.52 6.92
CA SER A 141 13.23 0.39 7.76
C SER A 141 13.90 1.72 8.08
N THR A 142 13.86 2.70 7.17
CA THR A 142 14.55 3.98 7.38
C THR A 142 14.09 4.76 8.61
N TRP A 143 12.84 4.57 9.05
CA TRP A 143 12.32 5.12 10.31
C TRP A 143 12.06 4.05 11.38
N LEU A 144 11.56 2.87 11.01
CA LEU A 144 11.22 1.82 12.00
C LEU A 144 12.47 1.24 12.69
N SER A 145 13.59 1.06 11.97
CA SER A 145 14.82 0.52 12.58
C SER A 145 15.48 1.47 13.59
N LYS A 146 15.12 2.76 13.54
CA LYS A 146 15.71 3.82 14.36
C LYS A 146 14.76 4.31 15.46
N MET A 147 13.56 3.74 15.55
CA MET A 147 12.54 4.17 16.50
C MET A 147 12.97 3.81 17.93
N PRO A 148 13.07 4.79 18.85
CA PRO A 148 13.36 4.51 20.24
C PRO A 148 12.25 3.67 20.89
N LEU A 149 12.62 2.75 21.78
CA LEU A 149 11.65 1.89 22.47
C LEU A 149 10.55 2.68 23.19
N GLY A 150 10.91 3.79 23.84
CA GLY A 150 9.94 4.66 24.52
C GLY A 150 8.89 5.25 23.56
N GLU A 151 9.29 5.62 22.34
CA GLU A 151 8.35 6.10 21.32
C GLU A 151 7.44 4.97 20.82
N PHE A 152 8.02 3.79 20.57
CA PHE A 152 7.26 2.61 20.19
C PHE A 152 6.19 2.26 21.23
N LEU A 153 6.55 2.19 22.52
CA LEU A 153 5.62 1.90 23.60
C LEU A 153 4.50 2.94 23.72
N ARG A 154 4.82 4.23 23.51
CA ARG A 154 3.81 5.29 23.49
C ARG A 154 2.80 5.11 22.35
N ILE A 155 3.25 4.71 21.16
CA ILE A 155 2.36 4.43 20.03
C ILE A 155 1.48 3.22 20.34
N VAL A 156 2.06 2.12 20.83
CA VAL A 156 1.30 0.91 21.19
C VAL A 156 0.27 1.21 22.29
N GLY A 157 0.65 1.99 23.30
CA GLY A 157 -0.25 2.40 24.40
C GLY A 157 -1.42 3.29 23.97
N SER A 158 -1.36 3.91 22.78
CA SER A 158 -2.49 4.69 22.24
C SER A 158 -3.64 3.82 21.71
N ALA A 159 -3.41 2.52 21.52
CA ALA A 159 -4.41 1.57 21.06
C ALA A 159 -4.91 0.69 22.20
N SER A 160 -6.24 0.55 22.32
CA SER A 160 -6.85 -0.39 23.27
C SER A 160 -6.64 -1.83 22.79
N PHE A 161 -6.20 -2.71 23.71
CA PHE A 161 -6.13 -4.14 23.46
C PHE A 161 -7.47 -4.71 23.00
N GLY A 162 -8.59 -4.23 23.58
CA GLY A 162 -9.93 -4.63 23.17
C GLY A 162 -10.20 -4.34 21.69
N ALA A 163 -9.78 -3.17 21.20
CA ALA A 163 -9.95 -2.82 19.78
C ALA A 163 -9.10 -3.71 18.86
N VAL A 164 -7.88 -4.07 19.27
CA VAL A 164 -7.02 -5.00 18.52
C VAL A 164 -7.63 -6.41 18.48
N ALA A 165 -8.14 -6.89 19.61
CA ALA A 165 -8.74 -8.22 19.74
C ALA A 165 -10.04 -8.38 18.93
N GLN A 166 -10.74 -7.28 18.61
CA GLN A 166 -11.94 -7.30 17.76
C GLN A 166 -11.64 -7.45 16.27
N ARG A 167 -10.39 -7.35 15.83
CA ARG A 167 -10.05 -7.63 14.44
C ARG A 167 -10.37 -9.10 14.09
N GLU A 168 -10.92 -9.31 12.91
CA GLU A 168 -11.42 -10.62 12.49
C GLU A 168 -10.34 -11.72 12.50
N ASP A 169 -9.11 -11.39 12.13
CA ASP A 169 -7.96 -12.32 12.16
C ASP A 169 -7.61 -12.77 13.59
N PHE A 170 -7.64 -11.85 14.55
CA PHE A 170 -7.46 -12.16 15.97
C PHE A 170 -8.63 -12.97 16.52
N ARG A 171 -9.88 -12.56 16.24
CA ARG A 171 -11.09 -13.28 16.68
C ARG A 171 -11.11 -14.72 16.18
N MET A 172 -10.76 -14.94 14.92
CA MET A 172 -10.69 -16.29 14.34
C MET A 172 -9.62 -17.13 15.03
N ARG A 173 -8.41 -16.60 15.24
CA ARG A 173 -7.33 -17.33 15.93
C ARG A 173 -7.69 -17.67 17.39
N PHE A 174 -8.33 -16.75 18.11
CA PHE A 174 -8.82 -17.03 19.46
C PHE A 174 -9.88 -18.14 19.47
N LYS A 175 -10.82 -18.14 18.51
CA LYS A 175 -11.84 -19.20 18.38
C LYS A 175 -11.24 -20.56 18.04
N THR A 176 -10.20 -20.61 17.21
CA THR A 176 -9.55 -21.86 16.77
C THR A 176 -8.49 -22.36 17.76
N GLY A 177 -8.28 -21.69 18.89
CA GLY A 177 -7.20 -21.99 19.83
C GLY A 177 -5.79 -21.78 19.24
N SER A 178 -5.68 -21.08 18.12
CA SER A 178 -4.40 -20.83 17.46
C SER A 178 -3.61 -19.76 18.22
N PRO A 179 -2.28 -19.90 18.37
CA PRO A 179 -1.48 -18.92 19.09
C PRO A 179 -1.59 -17.51 18.53
N VAL A 180 -1.81 -16.55 19.42
CA VAL A 180 -1.77 -15.10 19.17
C VAL A 180 -0.58 -14.52 19.94
N GLY A 181 0.47 -14.12 19.24
CA GLY A 181 1.67 -13.51 19.84
C GLY A 181 1.66 -11.99 19.77
N PHE A 182 2.35 -11.32 20.71
CA PHE A 182 2.64 -9.88 20.64
C PHE A 182 3.62 -9.54 19.50
N LEU A 183 4.52 -10.47 19.18
CA LEU A 183 5.38 -10.48 18.01
C LEU A 183 5.37 -11.91 17.44
N LEU A 184 5.61 -12.06 16.14
CA LEU A 184 5.65 -13.35 15.44
C LEU A 184 6.90 -14.17 15.85
N LYS A 185 6.97 -14.62 17.10
CA LYS A 185 7.80 -15.76 17.51
C LYS A 185 7.37 -16.29 18.87
N ARG A 186 6.98 -17.56 18.88
CA ARG A 186 7.48 -18.55 19.83
C ARG A 186 7.47 -19.90 19.11
N SER A 187 8.65 -20.35 18.69
CA SER A 187 8.95 -21.78 18.71
C SER A 187 9.56 -22.00 20.09
N ALA A 188 8.86 -22.73 20.95
CA ALA A 188 9.55 -23.75 21.73
C ALA A 188 9.55 -25.00 20.84
#